data_AF-A0A4U7D5V1-F1
#
_entry.id   AF-A0A4U7D5V1-F1
#
_cell.length_a   1.000
_cell.length_b   1.000
_cell.length_c   1.000
_cell.angle_alpha   90.00
_cell.angle_beta   90.00
_cell.angle_gamma   90.00
#
_symmetry.space_group_name_H-M   'P 1'
#
loop_
_entity.id
_entity.type
_entity.pdbx_description
1 polymer ?
#
loop_
_entity_poly.entity_id
_entity_poly.type
_entity_poly.pdbx_seq_one_letter_code
_entity_poly.pdbx_strand_id
1 'polypeptide(L)'
;MAISKHGMSMDTVRHLIGHQAGSRELERTYQHLVDEDYIENAELDVGIRDEREESLTPATCPQCDEPLEPHYDVCPSCRMVFSPKADTARDEAESQIAEGALHATDERAQKEVQELMDVLDDPEVIGQLARALEELGGDSFEDALSSR
;
A
#
# COMPACT_ATOMS: atom_id res chain seq x y z
N MET A 1 12.86 8.82 -12.45
CA MET A 1 12.67 8.06 -13.73
C MET A 1 12.86 6.57 -13.42
N ALA A 2 12.02 5.64 -13.90
CA ALA A 2 11.93 4.21 -13.52
C ALA A 2 13.17 3.31 -13.80
N ILE A 3 14.36 3.89 -13.84
CA ILE A 3 15.51 3.39 -14.58
C ILE A 3 16.57 2.81 -13.64
N SER A 4 16.74 3.38 -12.45
CA SER A 4 17.51 2.73 -11.38
C SER A 4 16.81 1.47 -10.86
N LYS A 5 15.47 1.43 -10.90
CA LYS A 5 14.63 0.27 -10.51
C LYS A 5 14.94 -1.02 -11.26
N HIS A 6 15.53 -0.96 -12.47
CA HIS A 6 15.88 -2.13 -13.27
C HIS A 6 17.40 -2.40 -13.37
N GLY A 7 18.23 -1.70 -12.59
CA GLY A 7 19.69 -1.89 -12.62
C GLY A 7 20.34 -1.48 -13.94
N MET A 8 19.68 -0.64 -14.75
CA MET A 8 20.22 -0.17 -16.02
C MET A 8 21.12 1.06 -15.81
N SER A 9 22.30 1.04 -16.43
CA SER A 9 23.19 2.20 -16.41
C SER A 9 22.59 3.37 -17.19
N MET A 10 22.87 4.59 -16.77
CA MET A 10 22.44 5.81 -17.48
C MET A 10 22.92 5.83 -18.94
N ASP A 11 24.02 5.16 -19.27
CA ASP A 11 24.47 5.01 -20.65
C ASP A 11 23.58 4.10 -21.50
N THR A 12 23.01 3.05 -20.90
CA THR A 12 22.04 2.15 -21.56
C THR A 12 20.77 2.92 -21.93
N VAL A 13 20.34 3.80 -21.02
CA VAL A 13 19.14 4.64 -21.17
C VAL A 13 19.33 5.69 -22.24
N ARG A 14 20.47 6.38 -22.20
CA ARG A 14 20.87 7.33 -23.24
C ARG A 14 20.85 6.65 -24.60
N HIS A 15 21.40 5.45 -24.70
CA HIS A 15 21.42 4.68 -25.94
C HIS A 15 20.01 4.34 -26.44
N LEU A 16 19.12 3.89 -25.57
CA LEU A 16 17.72 3.56 -25.92
C LEU A 16 16.92 4.77 -26.41
N ILE A 17 17.18 5.96 -25.85
CA ILE A 17 16.51 7.22 -26.23
C ILE A 17 17.21 7.87 -27.45
N GLY A 18 18.27 7.26 -27.99
CA GLY A 18 19.00 7.75 -29.16
C GLY A 18 19.98 8.90 -28.86
N HIS A 19 20.30 9.12 -27.59
CA HIS A 19 21.34 10.07 -27.17
C HIS A 19 22.73 9.47 -27.38
N GLN A 20 23.68 10.31 -27.77
CA GLN A 20 25.10 9.96 -27.86
C GLN A 20 25.65 9.53 -26.49
N ALA A 21 26.56 8.55 -26.48
CA ALA A 21 27.32 8.16 -25.29
C ALA A 21 28.09 9.36 -24.71
N GLY A 22 27.95 9.59 -23.41
CA GLY A 22 28.52 10.76 -22.72
C GLY A 22 27.74 12.07 -22.90
N SER A 23 26.55 12.05 -23.52
CA SER A 23 25.67 13.23 -23.58
C SER A 23 25.12 13.59 -22.21
N ARG A 24 25.35 14.84 -21.79
CA ARG A 24 24.78 15.44 -20.56
C ARG A 24 23.48 16.20 -20.82
N GLU A 25 22.93 16.11 -22.03
CA GLU A 25 21.69 16.80 -22.42
C GLU A 25 20.51 16.35 -21.54
N LEU A 26 20.43 15.06 -21.25
CA LEU A 26 19.37 14.49 -20.40
C LEU A 26 19.41 15.08 -18.98
N GLU A 27 20.61 15.17 -18.41
CA GLU A 27 20.87 15.72 -17.07
C GLU A 27 20.62 17.23 -17.01
N ARG A 28 20.90 17.97 -18.09
CA ARG A 28 20.69 19.43 -18.15
C ARG A 28 19.24 19.80 -18.43
N THR A 29 18.57 19.07 -19.31
CA THR A 29 17.20 19.37 -19.73
C THR A 29 16.18 18.89 -18.68
N TYR A 30 16.45 17.76 -18.02
CA TYR A 30 15.55 17.18 -17.02
C TYR A 30 16.14 17.18 -15.62
N GLN A 31 16.90 18.23 -15.29
CA GLN A 31 17.63 18.34 -14.03
C GLN A 31 16.72 18.14 -12.80
N HIS A 32 15.52 18.70 -12.84
CA HIS A 32 14.51 18.56 -11.79
C HIS A 32 14.09 17.10 -11.50
N LEU A 33 14.03 16.22 -12.50
CA LEU A 33 13.67 14.81 -12.32
C LEU A 33 14.84 13.97 -11.78
N VAL A 34 16.05 14.37 -12.14
CA VAL A 34 17.28 13.70 -11.73
C VAL A 34 17.64 14.08 -10.29
N ASP A 35 17.48 15.35 -9.95
CA ASP A 35 17.73 15.88 -8.61
C ASP A 35 16.78 15.24 -7.58
N GLU A 36 15.51 15.02 -7.93
CA GLU A 36 14.52 14.38 -7.05
C GLU A 36 14.88 12.92 -6.73
N ASP A 37 15.29 12.14 -7.73
CA ASP A 37 15.80 10.77 -7.54
C ASP A 37 17.08 10.76 -6.66
N TYR A 38 17.98 11.74 -6.82
CA TYR A 38 19.20 11.85 -6.01
C TYR A 38 18.91 12.24 -4.56
N ILE A 39 17.96 13.15 -4.34
CA ILE A 39 17.52 13.57 -3.01
C ILE A 39 16.92 12.38 -2.28
N GLU A 40 16.00 11.65 -2.91
CA GLU A 40 15.36 10.49 -2.31
C GLU A 40 16.36 9.37 -1.97
N ASN A 41 17.31 9.09 -2.86
CA ASN A 41 18.37 8.11 -2.58
C ASN A 41 19.28 8.56 -1.44
N ALA A 42 19.62 9.85 -1.37
CA ALA A 42 20.41 10.39 -0.27
C ALA A 42 19.65 10.29 1.06
N GLU A 43 18.35 10.58 1.07
CA GLU A 43 17.48 10.44 2.24
C GLU A 43 17.37 8.99 2.73
N LEU A 44 17.30 8.01 1.82
CA LEU A 44 17.37 6.59 2.15
C LEU A 44 18.74 6.20 2.73
N ASP A 45 19.84 6.66 2.10
CA ASP A 45 21.21 6.34 2.54
C ASP A 45 21.54 6.94 3.91
N VAL A 46 20.99 8.10 4.25
CA VAL A 46 21.17 8.73 5.58
C VAL A 46 20.10 8.34 6.60
N GLY A 47 19.17 7.45 6.23
CA GLY A 47 18.09 6.98 7.11
C GLY A 47 17.12 8.08 7.53
N ILE A 48 16.98 9.14 6.74
CA ILE A 48 15.93 10.15 6.91
C ILE A 48 14.59 9.62 6.37
N ARG A 49 14.66 8.76 5.35
CA ARG A 49 13.53 8.03 4.79
C ARG A 49 13.82 6.54 4.96
N ASP A 50 12.86 5.79 5.52
CA ASP A 50 13.03 4.34 5.74
C ASP A 50 12.69 3.54 4.47
N GLU A 51 11.66 3.97 3.72
CA GLU A 51 11.18 3.27 2.52
C GLU A 51 10.75 4.26 1.43
N ARG A 52 10.80 3.79 0.18
CA ARG A 52 10.22 4.50 -0.97
C ARG A 52 8.72 4.21 -0.95
N GLU A 53 7.86 5.24 -1.03
CA GLU A 53 6.41 5.06 -1.15
C GLU A 53 6.09 4.43 -2.53
N GLU A 54 6.26 3.11 -2.64
CA GLU A 54 5.77 2.34 -3.77
C GLU A 54 4.31 2.01 -3.52
N SER A 55 3.43 2.46 -4.42
CA SER A 55 2.01 2.08 -4.35
C SER A 55 1.90 0.55 -4.43
N LEU A 56 1.29 -0.05 -3.41
CA LEU A 56 0.94 -1.47 -3.41
C LEU A 56 -0.16 -1.79 -4.44
N THR A 57 -0.80 -0.76 -4.99
CA THR A 57 -1.82 -0.84 -6.02
C THR A 57 -1.24 -1.25 -7.38
N PRO A 58 -1.73 -2.35 -7.99
CA PRO A 58 -1.35 -2.71 -9.35
C PRO A 58 -1.95 -1.74 -10.37
N ALA A 59 -1.31 -1.56 -11.54
CA ALA A 59 -1.83 -0.69 -12.60
C ALA A 59 -3.19 -1.15 -13.19
N THR A 60 -3.53 -2.43 -13.01
CA THR A 60 -4.78 -3.02 -13.47
C THR A 60 -5.28 -4.00 -12.42
N CYS A 61 -6.57 -3.97 -12.12
CA CYS A 61 -7.17 -4.87 -11.15
C CYS A 61 -7.07 -6.32 -11.64
N PRO A 62 -6.49 -7.25 -10.84
CA PRO A 62 -6.35 -8.65 -11.24
C PRO A 62 -7.68 -9.42 -11.27
N GLN A 63 -8.75 -8.86 -10.70
CA GLN A 63 -10.06 -9.51 -10.61
C GLN A 63 -11.03 -9.04 -11.70
N CYS A 64 -11.03 -7.76 -12.05
CA CYS A 64 -12.00 -7.17 -12.98
C CYS A 64 -11.38 -6.41 -14.16
N ASP A 65 -10.06 -6.42 -14.29
CA ASP A 65 -9.31 -5.78 -15.38
C ASP A 65 -9.52 -4.25 -15.49
N GLU A 66 -10.05 -3.61 -14.44
CA GLU A 66 -10.21 -2.15 -14.40
C GLU A 66 -8.83 -1.47 -14.31
N PRO A 67 -8.54 -0.42 -15.09
CA PRO A 67 -7.35 0.40 -14.92
C PRO A 67 -7.41 1.13 -13.56
N LEU A 68 -6.35 1.02 -12.78
CA LEU A 68 -6.27 1.59 -11.44
C LEU A 68 -5.21 2.68 -11.37
N GLU A 69 -5.51 3.73 -10.61
CA GLU A 69 -4.53 4.74 -10.24
C GLU A 69 -3.70 4.29 -9.02
N PRO A 70 -2.44 4.74 -8.88
CA PRO A 70 -1.54 4.33 -7.80
C PRO A 70 -2.02 4.63 -6.38
N HIS A 71 -3.04 5.47 -6.22
CA HIS A 71 -3.57 5.85 -4.91
C HIS A 71 -4.78 5.01 -4.48
N TYR A 72 -5.24 4.06 -5.32
CA TYR A 72 -6.39 3.24 -4.95
C TYR A 72 -5.99 2.10 -4.02
N ASP A 73 -6.40 2.21 -2.76
CA ASP A 73 -6.30 1.12 -1.79
C ASP A 73 -7.37 0.03 -2.04
N VAL A 74 -8.46 0.40 -2.71
CA VAL A 74 -9.58 -0.47 -3.06
C VAL A 74 -10.00 -0.23 -4.50
N CYS A 75 -10.29 -1.30 -5.24
CA CYS A 75 -10.79 -1.18 -6.61
C CYS A 75 -12.18 -0.51 -6.62
N PRO A 76 -12.40 0.58 -7.37
CA PRO A 76 -13.71 1.25 -7.41
C PRO A 76 -14.81 0.41 -8.07
N SER A 77 -14.45 -0.58 -8.88
CA SER A 77 -15.38 -1.41 -9.65
C SER A 77 -15.78 -2.68 -8.90
N CYS A 78 -14.81 -3.53 -8.55
CA CYS A 78 -15.06 -4.81 -7.87
C CYS A 78 -14.86 -4.79 -6.36
N ARG A 79 -14.36 -3.68 -5.81
CA ARG A 79 -14.04 -3.49 -4.39
C ARG A 79 -13.03 -4.46 -3.78
N MET A 80 -12.13 -5.00 -4.61
CA MET A 80 -10.96 -5.73 -4.13
C MET A 80 -10.02 -4.79 -3.38
N VAL A 81 -9.55 -5.20 -2.20
CA VAL A 81 -8.58 -4.45 -1.37
C VAL A 81 -7.15 -4.80 -1.80
N PHE A 82 -6.29 -3.81 -1.94
CA PHE A 82 -4.89 -3.96 -2.37
C PHE A 82 -3.93 -3.78 -1.20
N SER A 83 -3.98 -4.70 -0.23
CA SER A 83 -3.03 -4.75 0.87
C SER A 83 -2.58 -6.20 1.13
N PRO A 84 -1.28 -6.46 1.34
CA PRO A 84 -0.78 -7.75 1.81
C PRO A 84 -1.43 -8.23 3.11
N LYS A 85 -1.91 -7.32 3.96
CA LYS A 85 -2.57 -7.63 5.24
C LYS A 85 -4.10 -7.61 5.17
N ALA A 86 -4.70 -7.47 3.99
CA ALA A 86 -6.16 -7.40 3.84
C ALA A 86 -6.87 -8.65 4.39
N ASP A 87 -6.34 -9.84 4.09
CA ASP A 87 -6.92 -11.10 4.58
C ASP A 87 -6.79 -11.22 6.11
N THR A 88 -5.60 -10.92 6.66
CA THR A 88 -5.37 -10.94 8.11
C THR A 88 -6.27 -9.95 8.84
N ALA A 89 -6.39 -8.72 8.33
CA ALA A 89 -7.25 -7.69 8.90
C ALA A 89 -8.72 -8.14 8.95
N ARG A 90 -9.18 -8.81 7.89
CA ARG A 90 -10.53 -9.34 7.79
C ARG A 90 -10.76 -10.46 8.80
N ASP A 91 -9.88 -11.47 8.81
CA ASP A 91 -10.02 -12.66 9.65
C ASP A 91 -10.03 -12.29 11.14
N GLU A 92 -9.18 -11.36 11.57
CA GLU A 92 -9.12 -10.93 12.97
C GLU A 92 -10.34 -10.13 13.38
N ALA A 93 -10.81 -9.24 12.51
CA ALA A 93 -11.98 -8.44 12.78
C ALA A 93 -13.25 -9.33 12.83
N GLU A 94 -13.38 -10.31 11.93
CA GLU A 94 -14.42 -11.33 11.98
C GLU A 94 -14.34 -12.16 13.27
N SER A 95 -13.13 -12.53 13.71
CA SER A 95 -12.91 -13.30 14.94
C SER A 95 -13.32 -12.51 16.19
N GLN A 96 -12.95 -11.24 16.30
CA GLN A 96 -13.33 -10.38 17.43
C GLN A 96 -14.84 -10.16 17.50
N ILE A 97 -15.49 -9.98 16.35
CA ILE A 97 -16.96 -9.89 16.29
C ILE A 97 -17.59 -11.21 16.71
N ALA A 98 -17.10 -12.35 16.22
CA ALA A 98 -17.63 -13.66 16.58
C ALA A 98 -17.51 -13.91 18.08
N GLU A 99 -16.41 -13.52 18.70
CA GLU A 99 -16.25 -13.56 20.16
C GLU A 99 -17.25 -12.63 20.86
N GLY A 100 -17.40 -11.39 20.39
CA GLY A 100 -18.43 -10.46 20.89
C GLY A 100 -19.85 -11.02 20.78
N ALA A 101 -20.15 -11.74 19.70
CA ALA A 101 -21.43 -12.40 19.49
C ALA A 101 -21.70 -13.50 20.52
N LEU A 102 -20.68 -14.27 20.91
CA LEU A 102 -20.79 -15.31 21.95
C LEU A 102 -21.09 -14.71 23.33
N HIS A 103 -20.62 -13.49 23.59
CA HIS A 103 -20.82 -12.78 24.84
C HIS A 103 -22.07 -11.87 24.86
N ALA A 104 -22.74 -11.70 23.71
CA ALA A 104 -23.92 -10.87 23.59
C ALA A 104 -25.15 -11.54 24.24
N THR A 105 -25.40 -11.21 25.52
CA THR A 105 -26.51 -11.81 26.30
C THR A 105 -27.86 -11.11 26.14
N ASP A 106 -27.87 -9.90 25.60
CA ASP A 106 -29.06 -9.05 25.49
C ASP A 106 -29.28 -8.54 24.06
N GLU A 107 -30.53 -8.18 23.74
CA GLU A 107 -30.93 -7.73 22.39
C GLU A 107 -30.16 -6.49 21.92
N ARG A 108 -29.64 -5.67 22.85
CA ARG A 108 -28.83 -4.50 22.50
C ARG A 108 -27.43 -4.94 22.08
N ALA A 109 -26.76 -5.78 22.87
CA ALA A 109 -25.46 -6.33 22.52
C ALA A 109 -25.49 -7.09 21.18
N GLN A 110 -26.56 -7.84 20.91
CA GLN A 110 -26.73 -8.54 19.63
C GLN A 110 -26.86 -7.59 18.45
N LYS A 111 -27.55 -6.44 18.62
CA LYS A 111 -27.63 -5.41 17.58
C LYS A 111 -26.29 -4.72 17.34
N GLU A 112 -25.54 -4.42 18.40
CA GLU A 112 -24.22 -3.81 18.26
C GLU A 112 -23.26 -4.74 17.48
N VAL A 113 -23.29 -6.05 17.76
CA VAL A 113 -22.52 -7.06 16.99
C VAL A 113 -22.96 -7.10 15.52
N GLN A 114 -24.27 -7.09 15.26
CA GLN A 114 -24.81 -7.07 13.89
C GLN A 114 -24.37 -5.82 13.12
N GLU A 115 -24.43 -4.65 13.75
CA GLU A 115 -23.99 -3.38 13.15
C GLU A 115 -22.49 -3.41 12.84
N LEU A 116 -21.68 -4.02 13.71
CA LEU A 116 -20.24 -4.19 13.45
C LEU A 116 -19.98 -5.12 12.26
N MET A 117 -20.75 -6.20 12.11
CA MET A 117 -20.65 -7.09 10.93
C MET A 117 -20.95 -6.34 9.64
N ASP A 118 -22.02 -5.55 9.63
CA ASP A 118 -22.43 -4.77 8.46
C ASP A 118 -21.36 -3.74 8.05
N VAL A 119 -20.66 -3.16 9.02
CA VAL A 119 -19.55 -2.22 8.78
C VAL A 119 -18.32 -2.95 8.22
N LEU A 120 -18.04 -4.17 8.69
CA LEU A 120 -16.89 -4.96 8.23
C LEU A 120 -17.07 -5.57 6.84
N ASP A 121 -18.31 -5.66 6.36
CA ASP A 121 -18.58 -5.98 4.96
C ASP A 121 -18.19 -4.84 4.00
N ASP A 122 -17.86 -3.65 4.51
CA ASP A 122 -17.31 -2.57 3.71
C ASP A 122 -15.81 -2.79 3.42
N PRO A 123 -15.41 -3.01 2.16
CA PRO A 123 -14.01 -3.21 1.80
C PRO A 123 -13.13 -1.98 2.04
N GLU A 124 -13.69 -0.78 2.12
CA GLU A 124 -12.93 0.41 2.51
C GLU A 124 -12.47 0.33 3.97
N VAL A 125 -13.34 -0.21 4.85
CA VAL A 125 -13.01 -0.43 6.27
C VAL A 125 -11.92 -1.50 6.41
N ILE A 126 -12.01 -2.58 5.64
CA ILE A 126 -10.95 -3.62 5.60
C ILE A 126 -9.63 -3.01 5.11
N GLY A 127 -9.65 -2.16 4.08
CA GLY A 127 -8.45 -1.46 3.60
C GLY A 127 -7.80 -0.59 4.66
N GLN A 128 -8.59 0.16 5.42
CA GLN A 128 -8.09 0.99 6.53
C GLN A 128 -7.51 0.14 7.67
N LEU A 129 -8.18 -0.95 8.04
CA LEU A 129 -7.71 -1.90 9.05
C LEU A 129 -6.38 -2.55 8.64
N ALA A 130 -6.27 -2.97 7.39
CA ALA A 130 -5.06 -3.59 6.85
C ALA A 130 -3.87 -2.61 6.86
N ARG A 131 -4.10 -1.37 6.45
CA ARG A 131 -3.10 -0.30 6.53
C ARG A 131 -2.65 -0.03 7.97
N ALA A 132 -3.59 0.01 8.92
CA ALA A 132 -3.25 0.18 10.33
C ALA A 132 -2.38 -0.97 10.86
N LEU A 133 -2.64 -2.22 10.45
CA LEU A 133 -1.80 -3.37 10.80
C LEU A 133 -0.41 -3.29 10.16
N GLU A 134 -0.29 -2.75 8.95
CA GLU A 134 1.00 -2.51 8.29
C GLU A 134 1.83 -1.47 9.05
N GLU A 135 1.24 -0.32 9.36
CA GLU A 135 1.90 0.78 10.10
C GLU A 135 2.38 0.35 11.49
N LEU A 136 1.66 -0.55 12.15
CA LEU A 136 2.02 -1.04 13.48
C LEU A 136 2.99 -2.24 13.44
N GLY A 137 3.31 -2.78 12.27
CA GLY A 137 4.25 -3.90 12.11
C GLY A 137 3.83 -5.20 12.81
N GLY A 138 2.59 -5.31 13.28
CA GLY A 138 2.08 -6.50 13.99
C GLY A 138 1.47 -7.52 13.04
N ASP A 139 1.65 -8.80 13.36
CA ASP A 139 0.95 -9.90 12.66
C ASP A 139 -0.50 -10.06 13.16
N SER A 140 -0.87 -9.36 14.24
CA SER A 140 -2.22 -9.25 14.76
C SER A 140 -2.54 -7.89 15.40
N PHE A 141 -3.82 -7.55 15.54
CA PHE A 141 -4.28 -6.36 16.27
C PHE A 141 -3.83 -6.40 17.73
N GLU A 142 -3.79 -7.57 18.36
CA GLU A 142 -3.33 -7.74 19.74
C GLU A 142 -1.82 -7.50 19.85
N ASP A 143 -1.02 -8.04 18.93
CA ASP A 143 0.43 -7.85 18.90
C ASP A 143 0.80 -6.39 18.59
N ALA A 144 0.05 -5.76 17.69
CA ALA A 144 0.17 -4.36 17.32
C ALA A 144 -0.13 -3.43 18.51
N LEU A 145 -1.13 -3.76 19.33
CA LEU A 145 -1.49 -2.98 20.53
C LEU A 145 -0.58 -3.29 21.73
N SER A 146 -0.01 -4.49 21.81
CA SER A 146 0.92 -4.90 22.87
C SER A 146 2.36 -4.41 22.66
N SER A 147 2.72 -3.94 21.46
CA SER A 147 4.06 -3.42 21.14
C SER A 147 4.28 -1.95 21.54
N ARG A 148 3.41 -1.39 22.40
CA ARG A 148 3.46 0.00 22.88
C ARG A 148 3.82 0.13 24.35
#